data_AF-A0A519JVR6-F1
#
_entry.id   AF-A0A519JVR6-F1
#
_cell.length_a   1.000
_cell.length_b   1.000
_cell.length_c   1.000
_cell.angle_alpha   90.00
_cell.angle_beta   90.00
_cell.angle_gamma   90.00
#
_symmetry.space_group_name_H-M   'P 1'
#
loop_
_entity.id
_entity.type
_entity.pdbx_description
1 polymer ?
#
loop_
_entity_poly.entity_id
_entity_poly.type
_entity_poly.pdbx_seq_one_letter_code
_entity_poly.pdbx_strand_id
1 'polypeptide(L)' 'ARGHAHWKVRKSDVGGLTATTVDALDEGQRLEEIARMLSGATITDEARAAARALIG' A
#
# COMPACT_ATOMS: atom_id res chain seq x y z
N ALA A 1 16.03 -3.67 -14.50
CA ALA A 1 14.55 -3.63 -14.55
C ALA A 1 14.09 -2.33 -13.90
N ARG A 2 13.21 -1.53 -14.53
CA ARG A 2 12.71 -0.24 -14.01
C ARG A 2 11.54 -0.43 -13.03
N GLY A 3 11.64 -1.43 -12.15
CA GLY A 3 10.57 -1.84 -11.23
C GLY A 3 10.60 -1.11 -9.88
N HIS A 4 10.88 0.19 -9.87
CA HIS A 4 10.95 0.98 -8.63
C HIS A 4 9.60 1.57 -8.19
N ALA A 5 8.55 1.43 -9.02
CA ALA A 5 7.22 1.95 -8.72
C ALA A 5 6.37 0.95 -7.94
N HIS A 6 5.72 1.43 -6.87
CA HIS A 6 4.72 0.67 -6.13
C HIS A 6 3.32 1.09 -6.60
N TRP A 7 2.53 0.11 -7.06
CA TRP A 7 1.15 0.31 -7.47
C TRP A 7 0.19 -0.35 -6.49
N LYS A 8 -0.88 0.37 -6.10
CA LYS A 8 -1.94 -0.17 -5.25
C LYS A 8 -3.15 -0.52 -6.10
N VAL A 9 -3.48 -1.80 -6.13
CA VAL A 9 -4.69 -2.30 -6.78
C VAL A 9 -5.82 -2.35 -5.77
N ARG A 10 -6.94 -1.68 -6.04
CA ARG A 10 -8.14 -1.72 -5.19
C ARG A 10 -9.37 -2.13 -5.97
N LYS A 11 -10.32 -2.73 -5.28
CA LYS A 11 -11.65 -3.04 -5.81
C LYS A 11 -12.70 -2.26 -5.02
N SER A 12 -13.69 -1.74 -5.72
CA SER A 12 -14.83 -1.04 -5.15
C SER A 12 -16.11 -1.40 -5.89
N ASP A 13 -17.26 -1.33 -5.22
CA ASP A 13 -18.55 -1.40 -5.89
C ASP A 13 -18.89 -0.05 -6.52
N VAL A 14 -19.27 -0.06 -7.80
CA VAL A 14 -19.77 1.12 -8.52
C VAL A 14 -21.06 0.70 -9.22
N GLY A 15 -22.20 0.97 -8.59
CA GLY A 15 -23.51 0.64 -9.14
C GLY A 15 -23.78 -0.87 -9.24
N GLY A 16 -23.32 -1.66 -8.26
CA GLY A 16 -23.48 -3.12 -8.25
C GLY A 16 -22.44 -3.87 -9.09
N LEU A 17 -21.47 -3.16 -9.68
CA LEU A 17 -20.36 -3.74 -10.43
C LEU A 17 -19.05 -3.57 -9.65
N THR A 18 -18.24 -4.63 -9.60
CA THR A 18 -16.88 -4.55 -9.03
C THR A 18 -15.95 -3.83 -10.01
N ALA A 19 -15.61 -2.58 -9.72
CA ALA A 19 -14.59 -1.82 -10.42
C ALA A 19 -13.20 -2.09 -9.82
N THR A 20 -12.18 -2.25 -10.67
CA THR A 20 -10.78 -2.35 -10.23
C THR A 20 -10.04 -1.07 -10.61
N THR A 21 -9.31 -0.50 -9.65
CA THR A 21 -8.48 0.70 -9.81
C THR A 21 -7.03 0.37 -9.50
N VAL A 22 -6.11 1.04 -10.20
CA VAL A 22 -4.66 0.90 -9.99
C VAL A 22 -4.08 2.30 -9.82
N ASP A 23 -3.61 2.60 -8.62
CA ASP A 23 -3.02 3.90 -8.29
C ASP A 23 -1.51 3.79 -8.10
N ALA A 24 -0.77 4.78 -8.57
CA ALA A 24 0.63 4.95 -8.17
C ALA A 24 0.67 5.41 -6.71
N LEU A 25 1.58 4.83 -5.92
CA LEU A 25 1.84 5.30 -4.56
C LEU A 25 3.03 6.23 -4.54
N ASP A 26 2.89 7.37 -3.88
CA ASP A 26 4.04 8.16 -3.45
C ASP A 26 4.81 7.44 -2.34
N GLU A 27 5.93 8.02 -1.91
CA GLU A 27 6.80 7.40 -0.90
C GLU A 27 6.13 7.20 0.46
N GLY A 28 5.32 8.17 0.91
CA GLY A 28 4.59 8.07 2.17
C GLY A 28 3.47 7.04 2.11
N GLN A 29 2.72 7.02 1.01
CA GLN A 29 1.68 6.03 0.77
C GLN A 29 2.24 4.61 0.61
N ARG A 30 3.41 4.49 -0.03
CA ARG A 30 4.15 3.23 -0.12
C ARG A 30 4.55 2.72 1.27
N LEU A 31 5.00 3.62 2.14
CA LEU A 31 5.36 3.26 3.51
C LEU A 31 4.16 2.73 4.30
N GLU A 32 3.04 3.46 4.29
CA GLU A 32 1.82 3.05 5.00
C GLU A 32 1.26 1.74 4.43
N GLU A 33 1.31 1.53 3.12
CA GLU A 33 0.85 0.28 2.51
C GLU A 33 1.71 -0.92 2.96
N ILE A 34 3.03 -0.74 3.03
CA ILE A 34 3.94 -1.79 3.53
C ILE A 34 3.70 -2.03 5.01
N ALA A 35 3.53 -0.99 5.82
CA ALA A 35 3.20 -1.13 7.24
C ALA A 35 1.88 -1.89 7.42
N ARG A 36 0.85 -1.57 6.63
CA ARG A 36 -0.43 -2.28 6.60
C ARG A 36 -0.28 -3.75 6.18
N MET A 37 0.62 -4.05 5.23
CA MET A 37 0.90 -5.44 4.85
C MET A 37 1.57 -6.23 5.99
N LEU A 38 2.39 -5.57 6.81
CA LEU A 38 3.08 -6.17 7.95
C LEU A 38 2.16 -6.38 9.17
N SER A 39 1.29 -5.42 9.48
CA SER A 39 0.44 -5.46 10.70
C SER A 39 -1.04 -5.80 10.46
N GLY A 40 -1.48 -5.86 9.20
CA GLY A 40 -2.87 -6.12 8.84
C GLY A 40 -3.74 -4.86 8.85
N ALA A 41 -4.98 -4.97 9.32
CA ALA A 41 -5.96 -3.89 9.23
C ALA A 41 -5.61 -2.66 10.09
N THR A 42 -4.91 -2.87 11.20
CA THR A 42 -4.49 -1.80 12.12
C THR A 42 -3.01 -1.53 11.94
N ILE A 43 -2.67 -0.33 11.50
CA ILE A 43 -1.27 0.11 11.34
C ILE A 43 -0.75 0.58 12.69
N THR A 44 0.35 0.01 13.14
CA THR A 44 1.04 0.41 14.38
C THR A 44 2.33 1.18 14.08
N ASP A 45 2.87 1.87 15.07
CA ASP A 45 4.11 2.63 14.90
C ASP A 45 5.31 1.70 14.70
N GLU A 46 5.30 0.52 15.33
CA GLU A 46 6.32 -0.52 15.11
C GLU A 46 6.28 -1.02 13.66
N ALA A 47 5.07 -1.20 13.10
CA ALA A 47 4.91 -1.61 11.71
C ALA A 47 5.42 -0.55 10.73
N ARG A 48 5.21 0.74 11.02
CA ARG A 48 5.81 1.85 10.26
C ARG A 48 7.32 1.86 10.36
N ALA A 49 7.88 1.62 11.55
CA ALA A 49 9.33 1.55 11.74
C ALA A 49 9.95 0.39 10.96
N ALA A 50 9.33 -0.80 11.00
CA ALA A 50 9.75 -1.95 10.21
C ALA A 50 9.64 -1.70 8.69
N ALA A 51 8.56 -1.03 8.25
CA ALA A 51 8.40 -0.64 6.85
C ALA A 51 9.51 0.32 6.39
N ARG A 52 9.87 1.33 7.21
CA ARG A 52 11.01 2.23 6.95
C ARG A 52 12.31 1.46 6.79
N ALA A 53 12.58 0.49 7.66
CA ALA A 53 13.80 -0.32 7.62
C ALA A 53 13.87 -1.23 6.37
N LEU A 54 12.74 -1.65 5.81
CA LEU A 54 12.69 -2.51 4.63
C LEU A 54 12.96 -1.76 3.32
N ILE A 55 12.55 -0.49 3.24
CA ILE A 55 12.64 0.31 2.01
C ILE A 55 13.67 1.44 2.05
N GLY A 56 14.26 1.68 3.21
CA GLY A 56 15.36 2.61 3.43
C GLY A 56 16.72 2.06 3.03
#